data_AF-A0A7J2YDE0-F1
#
_entry.id   AF-A0A7J2YDE0-F1
#
_cell.length_a   1.000
_cell.length_b   1.000
_cell.length_c   1.000
_cell.angle_alpha   90.00
_cell.angle_beta   90.00
_cell.angle_gamma   90.00
#
_symmetry.space_group_name_H-M   'P 1'
#
loop_
_entity.id
_entity.type
_entity.pdbx_description
1 polymer ?
#
loop_
_entity_poly.entity_id
_entity_poly.type
_entity_poly.pdbx_seq_one_letter_code
_entity_poly.pdbx_strand_id
1 'polypeptide(L)'
;MAKRIKNRDSLMLLIKRRNAITNLYISTKSINAKILSDFIHNTLKENSIYGSASILPRDDGIFARMIMQTSEEAKDVLDIILTSVMKEILRKPFTGTRKY
;
A
#
# COMPACT_ATOMS: atom_id res chain seq x y z
N MET A 1 -16.71 -8.45 -36.37
CA MET A 1 -15.73 -7.37 -36.17
C MET A 1 -15.74 -6.96 -34.71
N ALA A 2 -14.80 -7.47 -33.91
CA ALA A 2 -14.77 -7.21 -32.47
C ALA A 2 -14.24 -5.79 -32.20
N LYS A 3 -15.05 -4.97 -31.51
CA LYS A 3 -14.74 -3.59 -31.10
C LYS A 3 -13.71 -3.62 -29.96
N ARG A 4 -12.48 -4.00 -30.27
CA ARG A 4 -11.30 -3.81 -29.42
C ARG A 4 -10.84 -2.36 -29.66
N ILE A 5 -10.31 -1.69 -28.63
CA ILE A 5 -9.81 -0.30 -28.63
C ILE A 5 -10.84 0.74 -28.14
N LYS A 6 -11.02 0.74 -26.82
CA LYS A 6 -11.24 1.94 -25.99
C LYS A 6 -10.52 1.79 -24.64
N ASN A 7 -10.33 0.54 -24.19
CA ASN A 7 -9.75 0.24 -22.89
C ASN A 7 -8.22 0.36 -22.79
N ARG A 8 -7.48 0.10 -23.89
CA ARG A 8 -6.01 0.09 -23.86
C ARG A 8 -5.43 1.48 -23.66
N ASP A 9 -5.99 2.49 -24.33
CA ASP A 9 -5.53 3.87 -24.23
C ASP A 9 -5.86 4.47 -22.87
N SER A 10 -7.02 4.14 -22.28
CA SER A 10 -7.37 4.52 -20.91
C SER A 10 -6.47 3.88 -19.86
N LEU A 11 -6.14 2.59 -20.01
CA LEU A 11 -5.15 1.89 -19.17
C LEU A 11 -3.76 2.51 -19.31
N MET A 12 -3.34 2.83 -20.54
CA MET A 12 -2.08 3.51 -20.79
C MET A 12 -2.06 4.91 -20.18
N LEU A 13 -3.16 5.65 -20.22
CA LEU A 13 -3.28 6.97 -19.61
C LEU A 13 -3.22 6.89 -18.08
N LEU A 14 -3.87 5.89 -17.48
CA LEU A 14 -3.80 5.57 -16.06
C LEU A 14 -2.39 5.20 -15.60
N ILE A 15 -1.62 4.50 -16.44
CA ILE A 15 -0.22 4.15 -16.15
C ILE A 15 0.71 5.34 -16.40
N LYS A 16 0.52 6.11 -17.48
CA LYS A 16 1.36 7.27 -17.84
C LYS A 16 1.35 8.42 -16.82
N ARG A 17 0.31 8.50 -15.99
CA ARG A 17 0.24 9.49 -14.90
C ARG A 17 0.89 9.02 -13.61
N ARG A 18 1.34 7.76 -13.53
CA ARG A 18 1.93 7.17 -12.34
C ARG A 18 3.42 6.92 -12.57
N ASN A 19 4.24 7.74 -11.93
CA ASN A 19 5.69 7.69 -12.09
C ASN A 19 6.40 7.05 -10.90
N ALA A 20 5.66 6.65 -9.85
CA ALA A 20 6.21 6.07 -8.64
C ALA A 20 5.59 4.69 -8.35
N ILE A 21 6.44 3.75 -7.94
CA ILE A 21 6.04 2.45 -7.38
C ILE A 21 6.66 2.34 -6.01
N THR A 22 5.84 2.01 -5.02
CA THR A 22 6.26 1.86 -3.63
C THR A 22 5.93 0.46 -3.15
N ASN A 23 6.92 -0.20 -2.58
CA ASN A 23 6.79 -1.50 -1.95
C ASN A 23 6.97 -1.34 -0.44
N LEU A 24 6.05 -1.89 0.34
CA LEU A 24 6.08 -1.90 1.80
C LEU A 24 6.10 -3.33 2.29
N TYR A 25 7.06 -3.63 3.16
CA TYR A 25 7.19 -4.92 3.85
C TYR A 25 7.04 -4.69 5.35
N ILE A 26 6.07 -5.38 5.96
CA ILE A 26 5.85 -5.33 7.40
C ILE A 26 5.97 -6.74 7.96
N SER A 27 7.07 -7.03 8.65
CA SER A 27 7.18 -8.27 9.43
C SER A 27 6.36 -8.15 10.71
N THR A 28 5.56 -9.17 11.00
CA THR A 28 4.69 -9.19 12.18
C THR A 28 4.42 -10.61 12.64
N LYS A 29 3.82 -10.75 13.84
CA LYS A 29 3.31 -12.06 14.28
C LYS A 29 2.09 -12.43 13.44
N SER A 30 1.91 -13.72 13.14
CA SER A 30 0.79 -14.25 12.34
C SER A 30 -0.59 -13.77 12.82
N ILE A 31 -0.78 -13.64 14.14
CA ILE A 31 -2.03 -13.13 14.75
C ILE A 31 -2.42 -11.72 14.25
N ASN A 32 -1.43 -10.91 13.85
CA ASN A 32 -1.64 -9.55 13.38
C ASN A 32 -1.69 -9.45 11.85
N ALA A 33 -1.24 -10.48 11.11
CA ALA A 33 -1.09 -10.41 9.66
C ALA A 33 -2.44 -10.13 8.97
N LYS A 34 -3.49 -10.86 9.35
CA LYS A 34 -4.83 -10.62 8.79
C LYS A 34 -5.35 -9.21 9.08
N ILE A 35 -5.25 -8.77 10.33
CA ILE A 35 -5.68 -7.43 10.76
C ILE A 35 -4.92 -6.35 9.98
N LEU A 36 -3.61 -6.51 9.79
CA LEU A 36 -2.78 -5.60 9.00
C LEU A 36 -3.18 -5.59 7.51
N SER A 37 -3.46 -6.75 6.92
CA SER A 37 -3.90 -6.86 5.53
C SER A 37 -5.20 -6.10 5.29
N ASP A 38 -6.18 -6.31 6.17
CA ASP A 38 -7.51 -5.69 6.07
C ASP A 38 -7.39 -4.17 6.30
N PHE A 39 -6.61 -3.76 7.31
CA PHE A 39 -6.33 -2.36 7.58
C PHE A 39 -5.72 -1.66 6.37
N ILE A 40 -4.63 -2.21 5.80
CA ILE A 40 -3.95 -1.61 4.64
C ILE A 40 -4.90 -1.54 3.44
N HIS A 41 -5.68 -2.59 3.15
CA HIS A 41 -6.66 -2.53 2.07
C HIS A 41 -7.67 -1.41 2.24
N ASN A 42 -8.19 -1.22 3.45
CA ASN A 42 -9.15 -0.15 3.73
C ASN A 42 -8.49 1.23 3.59
N THR A 43 -7.29 1.43 4.14
CA THR A 43 -6.54 2.68 3.97
C THR A 43 -6.29 3.00 2.50
N LEU A 44 -5.88 2.02 1.70
CA LEU A 44 -5.66 2.21 0.26
C LEU A 44 -6.95 2.61 -0.46
N LYS A 45 -8.07 1.95 -0.11
CA LYS A 45 -9.39 2.22 -0.69
C LYS A 45 -9.90 3.61 -0.33
N GLU A 46 -9.83 3.99 0.94
CA GLU A 46 -10.31 5.29 1.45
C GLU A 46 -9.55 6.46 0.84
N ASN A 47 -8.25 6.27 0.59
CA ASN A 47 -7.38 7.30 0.01
C ASN A 47 -7.30 7.21 -1.53
N SER A 48 -8.11 6.36 -2.18
CA SER A 48 -8.11 6.17 -3.64
C SER A 48 -6.75 5.80 -4.24
N ILE A 49 -5.93 5.10 -3.46
CA ILE A 49 -4.58 4.69 -3.85
C ILE A 49 -4.66 3.40 -4.66
N TYR A 50 -3.97 3.37 -5.79
CA TYR A 50 -3.88 2.17 -6.61
C TYR A 50 -2.83 1.23 -6.04
N GLY A 51 -3.28 0.24 -5.28
CA GLY A 51 -2.40 -0.75 -4.69
C GLY A 51 -3.17 -1.93 -4.12
N SER A 52 -2.42 -2.89 -3.60
CA SER A 52 -2.98 -4.02 -2.86
C SER A 52 -1.94 -4.55 -1.87
N ALA A 53 -2.43 -5.28 -0.87
CA ALA A 53 -1.63 -5.96 0.11
C ALA A 53 -1.85 -7.48 0.03
N SER A 54 -0.86 -8.26 0.41
CA SER A 54 -0.95 -9.71 0.55
C SER A 54 -0.21 -10.15 1.79
N ILE A 55 -0.76 -11.15 2.47
CA ILE A 55 -0.07 -11.82 3.57
C ILE A 55 1.10 -12.60 2.98
N LEU A 56 2.28 -12.44 3.59
CA LEU A 56 3.47 -13.19 3.21
C LEU A 56 3.28 -14.69 3.52
N PRO A 57 3.99 -15.59 2.81
CA PRO A 57 3.97 -17.02 3.14
C PRO A 57 4.23 -17.25 4.63
N ARG A 58 3.58 -18.28 5.20
CA ARG A 58 3.66 -18.64 6.64
C ARG A 58 3.13 -17.56 7.60
N ASP A 59 2.38 -16.59 7.09
CA ASP A 59 1.83 -15.48 7.86
C ASP A 59 2.90 -14.61 8.56
N ASP A 60 4.11 -14.55 7.99
CA ASP A 60 5.27 -13.85 8.58
C ASP A 60 5.19 -12.31 8.43
N GLY A 61 4.09 -11.80 7.86
CA GLY A 61 3.92 -10.37 7.63
C GLY A 61 3.03 -10.02 6.46
N ILE A 62 3.17 -8.78 6.02
CA ILE A 62 2.45 -8.21 4.88
C ILE A 62 3.43 -7.66 3.86
N PHE A 63 3.12 -7.93 2.60
CA PHE A 63 3.66 -7.20 1.45
C PHE A 63 2.56 -6.34 0.85
N ALA A 64 2.80 -5.03 0.75
CA ALA A 64 1.92 -4.10 0.04
C ALA A 64 2.66 -3.43 -1.11
N ARG A 65 1.99 -3.35 -2.27
CA ARG A 65 2.49 -2.64 -3.45
C ARG A 65 1.51 -1.55 -3.84
N MET A 66 2.03 -0.35 -4.01
CA MET A 66 1.27 0.84 -4.38
C MET A 66 1.88 1.48 -5.63
N ILE A 67 1.03 2.02 -6.48
CA ILE A 67 1.39 2.73 -7.70
C ILE A 67 0.83 4.14 -7.59
N MET A 68 1.70 5.13 -7.63
CA MET A 68 1.43 6.51 -7.25
C MET A 68 1.91 7.48 -8.32
N GLN A 69 1.42 8.72 -8.25
CA GLN A 69 1.79 9.77 -9.18
C GLN A 69 3.19 10.32 -8.85
N THR A 70 3.46 10.54 -7.56
CA THR A 70 4.70 11.16 -7.08
C THR A 70 5.33 10.39 -5.91
N SER A 71 6.61 10.65 -5.65
CA SER A 71 7.33 10.15 -4.47
C SER A 71 6.80 10.74 -3.15
N GLU A 72 6.34 11.99 -3.19
CA GLU A 72 5.76 12.69 -2.04
C GLU A 72 4.46 12.00 -1.61
N GLU A 73 3.56 11.71 -2.56
CA GLU A 73 2.34 10.95 -2.29
C GLU A 73 2.66 9.57 -1.67
N ALA A 74 3.71 8.91 -2.17
CA ALA A 74 4.17 7.66 -1.57
C ALA A 74 4.60 7.81 -0.12
N LYS A 75 5.31 8.88 0.19
CA LYS A 75 5.79 9.13 1.55
C LYS A 75 4.63 9.41 2.51
N ASP A 76 3.67 10.23 2.09
CA ASP A 76 2.50 10.57 2.91
C ASP A 76 1.67 9.33 3.24
N VAL A 77 1.47 8.44 2.26
CA VAL A 77 0.75 7.18 2.46
C VAL A 77 1.50 6.23 3.37
N LEU A 78 2.81 6.11 3.20
CA LEU A 78 3.63 5.30 4.11
C LEU A 78 3.54 5.82 5.54
N ASP A 79 3.60 7.14 5.74
CA ASP A 79 3.49 7.75 7.06
C ASP A 79 2.10 7.51 7.69
N ILE A 80 1.01 7.56 6.91
CA ILE A 80 -0.34 7.19 7.36
C ILE A 80 -0.36 5.73 7.83
N ILE A 81 0.08 4.80 6.97
CA ILE A 81 0.06 3.37 7.28
C ILE A 81 0.90 3.08 8.53
N LEU A 82 2.14 3.59 8.60
CA LEU A 82 3.03 3.35 9.73
C LEU A 82 2.47 3.91 11.03
N THR A 83 1.94 5.13 11.00
CA THR A 83 1.38 5.77 12.19
C THR A 83 0.17 5.00 12.72
N SER A 84 -0.75 4.62 11.83
CA SER A 84 -1.94 3.86 12.22
C SER A 84 -1.61 2.45 12.68
N VAL A 85 -0.71 1.73 12.00
CA VAL A 85 -0.25 0.40 12.44
C VAL A 85 0.36 0.47 13.83
N MET A 86 1.21 1.47 14.10
CA MET A 86 1.83 1.63 15.40
C MET A 86 0.81 1.93 16.51
N LYS A 87 -0.13 2.84 16.24
CA LYS A 87 -1.15 3.27 17.20
C LYS A 87 -2.21 2.19 17.46
N GLU A 88 -2.79 1.65 16.40
CA GLU A 88 -4.01 0.85 16.46
C GLU A 88 -3.72 -0.64 16.66
N ILE A 89 -2.65 -1.14 16.04
CA ILE A 89 -2.34 -2.58 16.04
C ILE A 89 -1.28 -2.89 17.09
N LEU A 90 -0.17 -2.16 17.09
CA LEU A 90 0.94 -2.43 18.00
C LEU A 90 0.79 -1.75 19.36
N ARG A 91 -0.12 -0.78 19.49
CA ARG A 91 -0.35 0.04 20.71
C ARG A 91 0.96 0.65 21.23
N LYS A 92 1.81 1.12 20.31
CA LYS A 92 3.10 1.76 20.61
C LYS A 92 3.16 3.16 20.02
N PRO A 93 3.89 4.10 20.66
CA PRO A 93 4.11 5.41 20.07
C PRO A 93 4.98 5.26 18.81
N PHE A 94 4.57 5.93 17.72
CA PHE A 94 5.41 6.10 16.55
C PHE A 94 6.45 7.19 16.82
N THR A 95 7.73 6.83 16.76
CA THR A 95 8.85 7.74 17.06
C THR A 95 9.56 8.25 15.80
N GLY A 96 8.94 8.04 14.63
CA GLY A 96 9.46 8.44 13.32
C GLY A 96 10.22 7.33 12.58
N THR A 97 10.64 7.67 11.37
CA THR A 97 11.47 6.81 10.52
C THR A 97 12.95 7.15 10.72
N ARG A 98 13.79 6.13 10.96
CA ARG A 98 15.24 6.30 10.95
C ARG A 98 15.73 6.24 9.50
N LYS A 99 16.50 7.24 9.06
CA LYS A 99 17.30 7.11 7.85
C LYS A 99 18.50 6.22 8.18
N TYR A 100 18.61 5.11 7.45
CA TYR A 100 19.83 4.30 7.38
C TYR A 100 20.59 4.68 6.12
#